data_AF-A0A2Z5UCV4-F1
#
_entry.id   AF-A0A2Z5UCV4-F1
#
_cell.length_a   1.000
_cell.length_b   1.000
_cell.length_c   1.000
_cell.angle_alpha   90.00
_cell.angle_beta   90.00
_cell.angle_gamma   90.00
#
_symmetry.space_group_name_H-M   'P 1'
#
loop_
_entity.id
_entity.type
_entity.pdbx_description
1 polymer ?
#
loop_
_entity_poly.entity_id
_entity_poly.type
_entity_poly.pdbx_seq_one_letter_code
_entity_poly.pdbx_strand_id
1 'polypeptide(L)'
;MNTIAQSRTDGFYQPSPTLVEGQALRLVHSDSVEAEGVRFAAIMHVASDGGPIRTIVGGGHAHFIGEEPSQKTGLSNPYEGPAEHALIVDSEIRAAVLDFRTQAFRLRLLAGGAIREWICDHLRFLRIDGVDVVEAIECKPNLSFLDAEARIVQRAVRTVLEGMGWRHRILYLRDIIGGGERQLNFGEIFARRTKHVPNDALDRFERMCASTPVATFRDLRLALHDDRLEGTALAQAMICAGRVEVNLDRYLFDPMPVRLLPPADFHSPIRF
;
A
#
# COMPACT_ATOMS: atom_id res chain seq x y z
N MET A 1 35.14 46.02 1.13
CA MET A 1 35.85 45.11 0.22
C MET A 1 35.25 43.72 0.44
N ASN A 2 34.14 43.38 -0.21
CA ASN A 2 34.07 42.64 -1.49
C ASN A 2 35.11 41.52 -1.58
N THR A 3 34.66 40.26 -1.56
CA THR A 3 34.50 39.43 -2.77
C THR A 3 33.73 38.14 -2.44
N ILE A 4 32.61 37.98 -3.15
CA ILE A 4 31.84 36.74 -3.34
C ILE A 4 32.46 36.01 -4.54
N ALA A 5 32.64 34.69 -4.47
CA ALA A 5 32.80 33.81 -5.64
C ALA A 5 32.38 32.38 -5.25
N GLN A 6 31.14 31.98 -5.50
CA GLN A 6 30.56 31.47 -6.76
C GLN A 6 30.61 29.94 -6.85
N SER A 7 29.45 29.39 -6.49
CA SER A 7 28.85 28.16 -7.01
C SER A 7 29.14 27.94 -8.50
N ARG A 8 29.58 26.74 -8.86
CA ARG A 8 29.43 26.16 -10.20
C ARG A 8 28.54 24.93 -10.09
N THR A 9 27.23 25.17 -10.07
CA THR A 9 26.28 24.33 -10.79
C THR A 9 26.46 24.61 -12.29
N ASP A 10 26.52 23.57 -13.12
CA ASP A 10 25.84 23.49 -14.43
C ASP A 10 26.42 22.33 -15.24
N GLY A 11 25.55 21.43 -15.70
CA GLY A 11 25.95 20.43 -16.68
C GLY A 11 25.22 19.08 -16.69
N PHE A 12 23.94 19.00 -16.27
CA PHE A 12 23.09 17.90 -16.72
C PHE A 12 21.80 18.48 -17.27
N TYR A 13 21.77 18.59 -18.59
CA TYR A 13 20.56 18.77 -19.37
C TYR A 13 19.57 17.65 -18.99
N GLN A 14 18.57 17.99 -18.19
CA GLN A 14 17.36 17.19 -18.08
C GLN A 14 16.34 17.81 -19.02
N PRO A 15 15.95 17.15 -20.12
CA PRO A 15 14.59 17.35 -20.56
C PRO A 15 13.73 16.75 -19.45
N SER A 16 13.17 17.60 -18.59
CA SER A 16 11.88 17.27 -17.99
C SER A 16 11.01 16.80 -19.15
N PRO A 17 10.32 15.65 -19.08
CA PRO A 17 9.21 15.41 -19.98
C PRO A 17 8.21 16.53 -19.64
N THR A 18 8.31 17.62 -20.37
CA THR A 18 7.36 18.71 -20.36
C THR A 18 6.05 18.02 -20.70
N LEU A 19 5.15 17.93 -19.71
CA LEU A 19 3.76 17.63 -19.95
C LEU A 19 3.35 18.57 -21.07
N VAL A 20 3.15 18.02 -22.26
CA VAL A 20 2.65 18.80 -23.39
C VAL A 20 1.26 19.22 -22.93
N GLU A 21 1.11 20.51 -22.60
CA GLU A 21 -0.13 21.22 -22.23
C GLU A 21 -0.63 21.17 -20.78
N GLY A 22 0.16 20.69 -19.81
CA GLY A 22 -0.22 20.82 -18.38
C GLY A 22 -1.51 20.07 -17.98
N GLN A 23 -2.00 19.17 -18.83
CA GLN A 23 -3.09 18.26 -18.52
C GLN A 23 -2.55 17.02 -17.77
N ALA A 24 -3.28 16.57 -16.75
CA ALA A 24 -2.96 15.32 -16.06
C ALA A 24 -3.07 14.14 -17.03
N LEU A 25 -2.19 13.15 -16.88
CA LEU A 25 -2.38 11.87 -17.54
C LEU A 25 -3.66 11.23 -17.00
N ARG A 26 -4.38 10.52 -17.87
CA ARG A 26 -5.56 9.75 -17.48
C ARG A 26 -5.48 8.36 -18.08
N LEU A 27 -6.07 7.40 -17.38
CA LEU A 27 -6.25 6.05 -17.92
C LEU A 27 -7.36 6.10 -18.99
N VAL A 28 -7.09 5.46 -20.12
CA VAL A 28 -8.03 5.31 -21.23
C VAL A 28 -8.03 3.84 -21.62
N HIS A 29 -9.21 3.23 -21.66
CA HIS A 29 -9.35 1.84 -22.09
C HIS A 29 -9.04 1.72 -23.58
N SER A 30 -8.21 0.74 -23.95
CA SER A 30 -7.69 0.62 -25.33
C SER A 30 -8.76 0.33 -26.39
N ASP A 31 -9.92 -0.19 -25.96
CA ASP A 31 -11.08 -0.49 -26.79
C ASP A 31 -12.12 0.65 -26.84
N SER A 32 -11.85 1.76 -26.14
CA SER A 32 -12.74 2.92 -26.13
C SER A 32 -12.51 3.82 -27.35
N VAL A 33 -13.56 4.53 -27.80
CA VAL A 33 -13.46 5.55 -28.86
C VAL A 33 -12.49 6.67 -28.45
N GLU A 34 -12.37 6.95 -27.15
CA GLU A 34 -11.42 7.92 -26.62
C GLU A 34 -9.95 7.53 -26.85
N ALA A 35 -9.67 6.23 -27.10
CA ALA A 35 -8.33 5.76 -27.44
C ALA A 35 -7.93 6.15 -28.89
N GLU A 36 -8.87 6.53 -29.73
CA GLU A 36 -8.58 6.95 -31.11
C GLU A 36 -7.91 8.33 -31.11
N GLY A 37 -6.64 8.38 -31.55
CA GLY A 37 -5.90 9.64 -31.71
C GLY A 37 -5.22 10.18 -30.45
N VAL A 38 -5.32 9.50 -29.30
CA VAL A 38 -4.50 9.85 -28.12
C VAL A 38 -3.03 9.48 -28.31
N ARG A 39 -2.15 10.36 -27.84
CA ARG A 39 -0.73 10.04 -27.67
C ARG A 39 -0.54 9.40 -26.30
N PHE A 40 -0.13 8.14 -26.28
CA PHE A 40 0.10 7.42 -25.02
C PHE A 40 1.49 7.71 -24.46
N ALA A 41 1.56 8.00 -23.16
CA ALA A 41 2.82 8.08 -22.42
C ALA A 41 3.37 6.69 -22.07
N ALA A 42 2.47 5.72 -21.83
CA ALA A 42 2.78 4.33 -21.52
C ALA A 42 1.56 3.45 -21.87
N ILE A 43 1.79 2.14 -21.95
CA ILE A 43 0.73 1.13 -22.05
C ILE A 43 0.66 0.39 -20.72
N MET A 44 -0.51 0.38 -20.08
CA MET A 44 -0.77 -0.39 -18.87
C MET A 44 -1.50 -1.68 -19.24
N HIS A 45 -0.90 -2.82 -18.89
CA HIS A 45 -1.50 -4.12 -19.04
C HIS A 45 -2.03 -4.59 -17.68
N VAL A 46 -3.32 -4.91 -17.64
CA VAL A 46 -4.02 -5.51 -16.49
C VAL A 46 -4.49 -6.91 -16.88
N ALA A 47 -4.71 -7.78 -15.89
CA ALA A 47 -5.33 -9.07 -16.15
C ALA A 47 -6.82 -8.88 -16.48
N SER A 48 -7.37 -9.72 -17.37
CA SER A 48 -8.76 -9.59 -17.83
C SER A 48 -9.80 -9.92 -16.76
N ASP A 49 -9.42 -10.69 -15.75
CA ASP A 49 -10.22 -11.01 -14.55
C ASP A 49 -9.96 -10.02 -13.40
N GLY A 50 -9.26 -8.93 -13.68
CA GLY A 50 -8.72 -7.98 -12.72
C GLY A 50 -7.53 -8.53 -11.94
N GLY A 51 -7.24 -9.85 -11.99
CA GLY A 51 -6.21 -10.66 -11.34
C GLY A 51 -4.81 -10.05 -11.16
N PRO A 52 -3.97 -10.61 -10.26
CA PRO A 52 -2.52 -10.44 -10.40
C PRO A 52 -2.08 -10.84 -11.82
N ILE A 53 -1.28 -10.02 -12.51
CA ILE A 53 -0.89 -10.30 -13.91
C ILE A 53 0.03 -11.52 -14.06
N ARG A 54 0.61 -11.97 -12.95
CA ARG A 54 1.41 -13.19 -12.85
C ARG A 54 1.07 -13.90 -11.55
N THR A 55 0.85 -15.21 -11.64
CA THR A 55 0.90 -16.10 -10.48
C THR A 55 2.35 -16.56 -10.33
N ILE A 56 2.94 -16.33 -9.17
CA ILE A 56 4.34 -16.68 -8.90
C ILE A 56 4.32 -18.06 -8.22
N VAL A 57 3.99 -19.10 -9.00
CA VAL A 57 3.90 -20.48 -8.53
C VAL A 57 4.70 -21.36 -9.49
N GLY A 58 5.94 -21.73 -9.11
CA GLY A 58 6.82 -22.55 -9.96
C GLY A 58 8.19 -22.88 -9.37
N GLY A 59 8.74 -24.04 -9.71
CA GLY A 59 10.03 -24.55 -9.21
C GLY A 59 11.23 -23.97 -9.97
N GLY A 60 11.75 -22.84 -9.51
CA GLY A 60 12.98 -22.24 -10.05
C GLY A 60 13.44 -20.96 -9.38
N HIS A 61 12.78 -20.53 -8.31
CA HIS A 61 13.05 -19.22 -7.71
C HIS A 61 14.14 -19.30 -6.63
N ALA A 62 15.09 -18.37 -6.70
CA ALA A 62 16.05 -18.12 -5.62
C ALA A 62 15.41 -17.46 -4.38
N HIS A 63 14.11 -17.13 -4.47
CA HIS A 63 13.37 -16.35 -3.49
C HIS A 63 12.22 -17.16 -2.90
N PHE A 64 11.92 -16.89 -1.62
CA PHE A 64 10.72 -17.36 -0.94
C PHE A 64 9.48 -16.82 -1.66
N ILE A 65 8.62 -17.70 -2.17
CA ILE A 65 7.39 -17.34 -2.88
C ILE A 65 6.17 -17.92 -2.16
N GLY A 66 5.00 -17.33 -2.37
CA GLY A 66 3.75 -17.87 -1.88
C GLY A 66 2.57 -16.97 -2.19
N GLU A 67 1.44 -17.28 -1.56
CA GLU A 67 0.22 -16.50 -1.66
C GLU A 67 -0.33 -16.23 -0.26
N GLU A 68 -0.83 -15.02 -0.02
CA GLU A 68 -1.42 -14.61 1.25
C GLU A 68 -2.86 -14.10 1.03
N PRO A 69 -3.88 -14.76 1.61
CA PRO A 69 -5.25 -14.28 1.53
C PRO A 69 -5.47 -13.04 2.40
N SER A 70 -6.24 -12.09 1.87
CA SER A 70 -6.63 -10.86 2.57
C SER A 70 -8.12 -10.87 2.89
N GLN A 71 -8.47 -10.50 4.12
CA GLN A 71 -9.86 -10.26 4.53
C GLN A 71 -10.34 -8.90 4.04
N LYS A 72 -9.46 -7.90 3.94
CA LYS A 72 -9.81 -6.57 3.43
C LYS A 72 -10.22 -6.58 1.96
N THR A 73 -9.49 -7.35 1.15
CA THR A 73 -9.64 -7.29 -0.30
C THR A 73 -10.44 -8.46 -0.86
N GLY A 74 -10.60 -9.53 -0.07
CA GLY A 74 -11.22 -10.80 -0.48
C GLY A 74 -10.39 -11.59 -1.49
N LEU A 75 -9.13 -11.20 -1.73
CA LEU A 75 -8.27 -11.78 -2.75
C LEU A 75 -7.13 -12.61 -2.15
N SER A 76 -6.64 -13.58 -2.93
CA SER A 76 -5.32 -14.18 -2.74
C SER A 76 -4.25 -13.27 -3.37
N ASN A 77 -3.22 -12.90 -2.61
CA ASN A 77 -2.16 -12.02 -3.07
C ASN A 77 -0.84 -12.79 -3.19
N PRO A 78 -0.36 -13.06 -4.42
CA PRO A 78 0.96 -13.67 -4.61
C PRO A 78 2.07 -12.72 -4.17
N TYR A 79 3.16 -13.26 -3.67
CA TYR A 79 4.35 -12.51 -3.30
C TYR A 79 5.64 -13.20 -3.74
N GLU A 80 6.66 -12.40 -4.05
CA GLU A 80 8.04 -12.84 -4.29
C GLU A 80 9.00 -12.18 -3.30
N GLY A 81 9.42 -12.98 -2.31
CA GLY A 81 10.37 -12.58 -1.28
C GLY A 81 9.73 -11.92 -0.04
N PRO A 82 10.56 -11.67 0.99
CA PRO A 82 10.09 -11.20 2.28
C PRO A 82 9.54 -9.77 2.26
N ALA A 83 9.99 -8.92 1.32
CA ALA A 83 9.54 -7.53 1.24
C ALA A 83 8.08 -7.41 0.79
N GLU A 84 7.70 -8.18 -0.24
CA GLU A 84 6.31 -8.22 -0.71
C GLU A 84 5.39 -8.86 0.34
N HIS A 85 5.79 -9.97 0.96
CA HIS A 85 5.00 -10.59 2.03
C HIS A 85 4.79 -9.65 3.22
N ALA A 86 5.85 -8.98 3.69
CA ALA A 86 5.75 -8.01 4.77
C ALA A 86 4.83 -6.83 4.42
N LEU A 87 4.79 -6.41 3.14
CA LEU A 87 3.92 -5.32 2.70
C LEU A 87 2.46 -5.75 2.60
N ILE A 88 2.17 -7.02 2.24
CA ILE A 88 0.82 -7.58 2.34
C ILE A 88 0.34 -7.53 3.79
N VAL A 89 1.18 -7.96 4.75
CA VAL A 89 0.85 -7.91 6.18
C VAL A 89 0.62 -6.46 6.64
N ASP A 90 1.49 -5.51 6.29
CA ASP A 90 1.30 -4.08 6.61
C ASP A 90 -0.03 -3.56 6.06
N SER A 91 -0.35 -3.84 4.79
CA SER A 91 -1.59 -3.39 4.16
C SER A 91 -2.84 -4.03 4.79
N GLU A 92 -2.74 -5.30 5.20
CA GLU A 92 -3.83 -5.98 5.91
C GLU A 92 -4.12 -5.33 7.27
N ILE A 93 -3.10 -4.97 8.05
CA ILE A 93 -3.32 -4.49 9.43
C ILE A 93 -3.45 -2.96 9.53
N ARG A 94 -2.94 -2.20 8.56
CA ARG A 94 -2.95 -0.73 8.60
C ARG A 94 -4.36 -0.21 8.31
N ALA A 95 -5.02 0.35 9.31
CA ALA A 95 -6.42 0.76 9.21
C ALA A 95 -6.72 1.77 8.07
N ALA A 96 -5.75 2.62 7.71
CA ALA A 96 -5.88 3.56 6.59
C ALA A 96 -5.96 2.90 5.21
N VAL A 97 -5.49 1.65 5.07
CA VAL A 97 -5.54 0.91 3.79
C VAL A 97 -6.92 0.31 3.62
N LEU A 98 -7.60 0.71 2.54
CA LEU A 98 -8.96 0.32 2.19
C LEU A 98 -8.98 -0.86 1.23
N ASP A 99 -8.07 -0.88 0.26
CA ASP A 99 -7.94 -1.97 -0.71
C ASP A 99 -6.47 -2.10 -1.16
N PHE A 100 -6.07 -3.28 -1.62
CA PHE A 100 -4.75 -3.50 -2.20
C PHE A 100 -4.70 -4.74 -3.11
N ARG A 101 -3.66 -4.80 -3.93
CA ARG A 101 -3.40 -5.92 -4.83
C ARG A 101 -1.91 -6.03 -5.12
N THR A 102 -1.39 -7.24 -5.13
CA THR A 102 -0.02 -7.49 -5.62
C THR A 102 0.02 -7.75 -7.12
N GLN A 103 1.14 -7.39 -7.74
CA GLN A 103 1.37 -7.63 -9.18
C GLN A 103 0.21 -7.10 -10.05
N ALA A 104 -0.31 -5.91 -9.71
CA ALA A 104 -1.62 -5.43 -10.17
C ALA A 104 -1.66 -5.09 -11.66
N PHE A 105 -0.54 -4.61 -12.21
CA PHE A 105 -0.42 -4.25 -13.61
C PHE A 105 1.04 -4.24 -14.06
N ARG A 106 1.25 -4.26 -15.37
CA ARG A 106 2.55 -4.04 -16.02
C ARG A 106 2.49 -2.78 -16.86
N LEU A 107 3.44 -1.87 -16.65
CA LEU A 107 3.67 -0.73 -17.54
C LEU A 107 4.71 -1.09 -18.59
N ARG A 108 4.40 -0.78 -19.84
CA ARG A 108 5.33 -0.74 -20.96
C ARG A 108 5.54 0.71 -21.38
N LEU A 109 6.76 1.21 -21.24
CA LEU A 109 7.08 2.64 -21.40
C LEU A 109 8.48 2.86 -21.99
N LEU A 110 8.72 4.06 -22.52
CA LEU A 110 10.06 4.48 -22.96
C LEU A 110 10.86 4.95 -21.75
N ALA A 111 11.99 4.30 -21.47
CA ALA A 111 12.91 4.69 -20.42
C ALA A 111 14.36 4.52 -20.88
N GLY A 112 15.18 5.58 -20.76
CA GLY A 112 16.58 5.53 -21.20
C GLY A 112 16.77 5.29 -22.70
N GLY A 113 15.81 5.70 -23.53
CA GLY A 113 15.87 5.50 -24.99
C GLY A 113 15.45 4.11 -25.46
N ALA A 114 15.03 3.21 -24.57
CA ALA A 114 14.53 1.88 -24.92
C ALA A 114 13.14 1.64 -24.35
N ILE A 115 12.38 0.76 -24.99
CA ILE A 115 11.14 0.23 -24.40
C ILE A 115 11.53 -0.65 -23.21
N ARG A 116 10.91 -0.39 -22.06
CA ARG A 116 11.09 -1.11 -20.81
C ARG A 116 9.75 -1.55 -20.28
N GLU A 117 9.76 -2.63 -19.52
CA GLU A 117 8.60 -3.14 -18.80
C GLU A 117 8.86 -3.04 -17.29
N TRP A 118 7.82 -2.70 -16.55
CA TRP A 118 7.84 -2.62 -15.10
C TRP A 118 6.54 -3.22 -14.56
N ILE A 119 6.64 -4.09 -13.56
CA ILE A 119 5.49 -4.69 -12.90
C ILE A 119 5.34 -4.02 -11.52
N CYS A 120 4.13 -3.61 -11.18
CA CYS A 120 3.85 -3.04 -9.87
C CYS A 120 3.77 -4.15 -8.82
N ASP A 121 4.76 -4.25 -7.93
CA ASP A 121 4.79 -5.28 -6.89
C ASP A 121 3.57 -5.20 -5.96
N HIS A 122 3.21 -3.98 -5.52
CA HIS A 122 2.08 -3.76 -4.63
C HIS A 122 1.37 -2.44 -4.94
N LEU A 123 0.09 -2.52 -5.25
CA LEU A 123 -0.79 -1.39 -5.45
C LEU A 123 -1.74 -1.31 -4.27
N ARG A 124 -1.85 -0.16 -3.61
CA ARG A 124 -2.80 0.01 -2.51
C ARG A 124 -3.54 1.33 -2.56
N PHE A 125 -4.78 1.28 -2.11
CA PHE A 125 -5.67 2.41 -1.94
C PHE A 125 -5.84 2.70 -0.45
N LEU A 126 -5.56 3.93 -0.05
CA LEU A 126 -5.61 4.34 1.36
C LEU A 126 -6.24 5.72 1.52
N ARG A 127 -6.77 5.95 2.73
CA ARG A 127 -7.32 7.24 3.17
C ARG A 127 -6.45 7.83 4.27
N ILE A 128 -5.80 8.96 3.96
CA ILE A 128 -4.95 9.71 4.90
C ILE A 128 -5.61 11.05 5.16
N ASP A 129 -5.95 11.33 6.42
CA ASP A 129 -6.55 12.61 6.82
C ASP A 129 -7.79 13.00 5.97
N GLY A 130 -8.59 12.00 5.61
CA GLY A 130 -9.78 12.18 4.76
C GLY A 130 -9.50 12.26 3.26
N VAL A 131 -8.24 12.18 2.83
CA VAL A 131 -7.83 12.24 1.43
C VAL A 131 -7.54 10.84 0.90
N ASP A 132 -8.18 10.52 -0.21
CA ASP A 132 -8.01 9.27 -0.95
C ASP A 132 -6.73 9.29 -1.78
N VAL A 133 -5.91 8.25 -1.63
CA VAL A 133 -4.57 8.14 -2.23
C VAL A 133 -4.38 6.73 -2.77
N VAL A 134 -3.85 6.64 -3.99
CA VAL A 134 -3.34 5.38 -4.56
C VAL A 134 -1.82 5.40 -4.51
N GLU A 135 -1.23 4.35 -3.94
CA GLU A 135 0.21 4.11 -3.94
C GLU A 135 0.55 2.87 -4.78
N ALA A 136 1.38 3.05 -5.80
CA ALA A 136 2.03 1.97 -6.54
C ALA A 136 3.47 1.83 -6.05
N ILE A 137 3.80 0.63 -5.57
CA ILE A 137 4.98 0.37 -4.74
C ILE A 137 5.85 -0.69 -5.39
N GLU A 138 7.14 -0.37 -5.54
CA GLU A 138 8.22 -1.32 -5.78
C GLU A 138 8.82 -1.78 -4.44
N CYS A 139 8.98 -3.08 -4.27
CA CYS A 139 9.61 -3.67 -3.09
C CYS A 139 11.07 -4.01 -3.36
N LYS A 140 11.98 -3.61 -2.46
CA LYS A 140 13.39 -4.00 -2.53
C LYS A 140 13.91 -4.50 -1.18
N PRO A 141 14.86 -5.45 -1.15
CA PRO A 141 15.48 -5.84 0.12
C PRO A 141 16.22 -4.66 0.77
N ASN A 142 17.00 -3.92 -0.01
CA ASN A 142 17.73 -2.72 0.42
C ASN A 142 18.18 -1.89 -0.80
N LEU A 143 18.87 -0.76 -0.56
CA LEU A 143 19.29 0.20 -1.58
C LEU A 143 20.23 -0.38 -2.65
N SER A 144 20.99 -1.44 -2.36
CA SER A 144 21.94 -2.04 -3.31
C SER A 144 21.25 -2.67 -4.52
N PHE A 145 19.94 -2.90 -4.44
CA PHE A 145 19.13 -3.48 -5.52
C PHE A 145 18.60 -2.42 -6.52
N LEU A 146 19.01 -1.16 -6.39
CA LEU A 146 18.71 -0.09 -7.35
C LEU A 146 19.99 0.37 -8.04
N ASP A 147 20.35 -0.32 -9.11
CA ASP A 147 21.42 0.08 -10.02
C ASP A 147 21.01 1.32 -10.87
N ALA A 148 21.92 1.78 -11.73
CA ALA A 148 21.70 2.95 -12.57
C ALA A 148 20.55 2.76 -13.57
N GLU A 149 20.39 1.56 -14.11
CA GLU A 149 19.35 1.25 -15.10
C GLU A 149 17.97 1.17 -14.42
N ALA A 150 17.87 0.48 -13.29
CA ALA A 150 16.67 0.44 -12.46
C ALA A 150 16.23 1.85 -12.09
N ARG A 151 17.15 2.75 -11.72
CA ARG A 151 16.81 4.16 -11.42
C ARG A 151 16.24 4.92 -12.62
N ILE A 152 16.69 4.63 -13.84
CA ILE A 152 16.14 5.24 -15.05
C ILE A 152 14.69 4.78 -15.25
N VAL A 153 14.43 3.48 -15.15
CA VAL A 153 13.07 2.92 -15.27
C VAL A 153 12.15 3.49 -14.19
N GLN A 154 12.59 3.49 -12.93
CA GLN A 154 11.82 3.97 -11.78
C GLN A 154 11.48 5.47 -11.87
N ARG A 155 12.32 6.30 -12.51
CA ARG A 155 11.99 7.70 -12.81
C ARG A 155 10.91 7.85 -13.88
N ALA A 156 10.97 7.04 -14.93
CA ALA A 156 9.97 7.04 -15.98
C ALA A 156 8.61 6.56 -15.46
N VAL A 157 8.61 5.48 -14.66
CA VAL A 157 7.44 4.95 -13.95
C VAL A 157 6.83 6.01 -13.04
N ARG A 158 7.65 6.68 -12.21
CA ARG A 158 7.20 7.78 -11.35
C ARG A 158 6.45 8.85 -12.16
N THR A 159 7.04 9.30 -13.26
CA THR A 159 6.47 10.37 -14.09
C THR A 159 5.07 9.99 -14.60
N VAL A 160 4.91 8.76 -15.07
CA VAL A 160 3.62 8.26 -15.57
C VAL A 160 2.60 8.16 -14.43
N LEU A 161 2.97 7.54 -13.31
CA LEU A 161 2.05 7.32 -12.17
C LEU A 161 1.62 8.63 -11.49
N GLU A 162 2.58 9.53 -11.22
CA GLU A 162 2.28 10.85 -10.64
C GLU A 162 1.48 11.72 -11.60
N GLY A 163 1.73 11.60 -12.91
CA GLY A 163 0.91 12.23 -13.94
C GLY A 163 -0.56 11.78 -13.90
N MET A 164 -0.84 10.54 -13.46
CA MET A 164 -2.20 10.00 -13.25
C MET A 164 -2.78 10.31 -11.85
N GLY A 165 -2.06 11.07 -11.03
CA GLY A 165 -2.46 11.38 -9.65
C GLY A 165 -2.16 10.26 -8.64
N TRP A 166 -1.41 9.23 -9.02
CA TRP A 166 -0.98 8.16 -8.10
C TRP A 166 0.40 8.46 -7.53
N ARG A 167 0.67 7.97 -6.31
CA ARG A 167 2.00 8.06 -5.71
C ARG A 167 2.83 6.86 -6.11
N HIS A 168 4.05 7.12 -6.59
CA HIS A 168 5.03 6.08 -6.82
C HIS A 168 6.04 6.00 -5.65
N ARG A 169 6.22 4.80 -5.08
CA ARG A 169 7.12 4.57 -3.96
C ARG A 169 8.02 3.37 -4.21
N ILE A 170 9.23 3.45 -3.66
CA ILE A 170 10.10 2.30 -3.50
C ILE A 170 10.26 2.08 -2.00
N LEU A 171 9.86 0.91 -1.50
CA LEU A 171 9.97 0.55 -0.10
C LEU A 171 11.03 -0.53 0.10
N TYR A 172 11.83 -0.36 1.14
CA TYR A 172 12.82 -1.36 1.53
C TYR A 172 12.27 -2.24 2.65
N LEU A 173 12.67 -3.51 2.68
CA LEU A 173 12.21 -4.49 3.68
C LEU A 173 12.26 -3.93 5.10
N ARG A 174 13.39 -3.31 5.49
CA ARG A 174 13.57 -2.73 6.83
C ARG A 174 12.55 -1.65 7.18
N ASP A 175 12.11 -0.87 6.19
CA ASP A 175 11.18 0.24 6.39
C ASP A 175 9.72 -0.28 6.49
N ILE A 176 9.46 -1.43 5.88
CA ILE A 176 8.18 -2.15 5.95
C ILE A 176 8.06 -2.81 7.34
N ILE A 177 9.01 -3.70 7.69
CA ILE A 177 8.97 -4.44 8.96
C ILE A 177 9.16 -3.56 10.19
N GLY A 178 9.90 -2.45 10.07
CA GLY A 178 10.16 -1.51 11.16
C GLY A 178 10.92 -2.13 12.35
N GLY A 179 10.74 -1.49 13.51
CA GLY A 179 11.36 -1.91 14.79
C GLY A 179 10.75 -3.19 15.38
N GLY A 180 11.31 -3.64 16.50
CA GLY A 180 10.88 -4.88 17.17
C GLY A 180 9.42 -4.83 17.64
N GLU A 181 8.98 -3.68 18.13
CA GLU A 181 7.59 -3.41 18.54
C GLU A 181 6.62 -3.63 17.39
N ARG A 182 6.95 -3.10 16.21
CA ARG A 182 6.13 -3.27 15.01
C ARG A 182 6.07 -4.73 14.60
N GLN A 183 7.19 -5.45 14.60
CA GLN A 183 7.22 -6.86 14.22
C GLN A 183 6.37 -7.74 15.16
N LEU A 184 6.41 -7.48 16.47
CA LEU A 184 5.57 -8.17 17.45
C LEU A 184 4.09 -7.89 17.20
N ASN A 185 3.73 -6.62 17.02
CA ASN A 185 2.36 -6.22 16.71
C ASN A 185 1.86 -6.85 15.40
N PHE A 186 2.69 -6.85 14.35
CA PHE A 186 2.37 -7.46 13.06
C PHE A 186 2.00 -8.93 13.26
N GLY A 187 2.86 -9.70 13.93
CA GLY A 187 2.63 -11.12 14.18
C GLY A 187 1.34 -11.39 14.97
N GLU A 188 1.14 -10.68 16.08
CA GLU A 188 -0.03 -10.90 16.95
C GLU A 188 -1.34 -10.48 16.29
N ILE A 189 -1.37 -9.29 15.69
CA ILE A 189 -2.57 -8.73 15.06
C ILE A 189 -2.95 -9.57 13.83
N PHE A 190 -1.99 -9.84 12.94
CA PHE A 190 -2.23 -10.58 11.69
C PHE A 190 -2.72 -12.02 11.94
N ALA A 191 -2.30 -12.65 13.04
CA ALA A 191 -2.78 -13.97 13.46
C ALA A 191 -4.27 -14.00 13.80
N ARG A 192 -4.91 -12.84 14.02
CA ARG A 192 -6.35 -12.73 14.34
C ARG A 192 -7.20 -12.21 13.18
N ARG A 193 -6.64 -12.03 11.98
CA ARG A 193 -7.37 -11.45 10.83
C ARG A 193 -8.67 -12.15 10.48
N THR A 194 -8.75 -13.47 10.65
CA THR A 194 -9.95 -14.27 10.34
C THR A 194 -10.94 -14.41 11.49
N LYS A 195 -10.65 -13.81 12.65
CA LYS A 195 -11.53 -13.88 13.82
C LYS A 195 -12.78 -13.03 13.55
N HIS A 196 -13.94 -13.66 13.60
CA HIS A 196 -15.21 -12.95 13.49
C HIS A 196 -15.45 -12.09 14.73
N VAL A 197 -15.81 -10.83 14.52
CA VAL A 197 -16.23 -9.90 15.58
C VAL A 197 -17.77 -9.81 15.55
N PRO A 198 -18.46 -10.27 16.60
CA PRO A 198 -19.92 -10.17 16.69
C PRO A 198 -20.41 -8.72 16.62
N ASN A 199 -21.53 -8.49 15.93
CA ASN A 199 -22.10 -7.15 15.78
C ASN A 199 -22.48 -6.51 17.13
N ASP A 200 -22.97 -7.29 18.10
CA ASP A 200 -23.31 -6.78 19.42
C ASP A 200 -22.07 -6.28 20.20
N ALA A 201 -20.92 -6.93 19.99
CA ALA A 201 -19.65 -6.49 20.56
C ALA A 201 -19.17 -5.18 19.92
N LEU A 202 -19.33 -5.05 18.60
CA LEU A 202 -19.07 -3.81 17.89
C LEU A 202 -19.97 -2.67 18.42
N ASP A 203 -21.29 -2.89 18.49
CA ASP A 203 -22.26 -1.91 18.97
C ASP A 203 -21.99 -1.46 20.42
N ARG A 204 -21.47 -2.36 21.27
CA ARG A 204 -21.01 -2.00 22.62
C ARG A 204 -19.84 -1.02 22.56
N PHE A 205 -18.83 -1.31 21.74
CA PHE A 205 -17.66 -0.44 21.60
C PHE A 205 -18.01 0.92 20.96
N GLU A 206 -18.89 0.95 19.96
CA GLU A 206 -19.32 2.21 19.33
C GLU A 206 -20.06 3.12 20.33
N ARG A 207 -20.96 2.56 21.14
CA ARG A 207 -21.63 3.31 22.23
C ARG A 207 -20.66 3.80 23.29
N MET A 208 -19.64 3.03 23.62
CA MET A 208 -18.60 3.45 24.56
C MET A 208 -17.81 4.63 24.00
N CYS A 209 -17.36 4.56 22.74
CA CYS A 209 -16.63 5.65 22.07
C CYS A 209 -17.47 6.93 21.94
N ALA A 210 -18.79 6.82 21.79
CA ALA A 210 -19.69 7.97 21.78
C ALA A 210 -19.70 8.76 23.11
N SER A 211 -19.37 8.10 24.24
CA SER A 211 -19.33 8.71 25.57
C SER A 211 -17.91 8.96 26.10
N THR A 212 -16.89 8.40 25.44
CA THR A 212 -15.49 8.44 25.90
C THR A 212 -14.59 8.98 24.79
N PRO A 213 -14.12 10.24 24.87
CA PRO A 213 -13.39 10.88 23.77
C PRO A 213 -11.99 10.31 23.51
N VAL A 214 -11.42 9.57 24.48
CA VAL A 214 -10.11 8.92 24.35
C VAL A 214 -10.24 7.49 24.86
N ALA A 215 -10.50 6.55 23.94
CA ALA A 215 -10.54 5.13 24.26
C ALA A 215 -9.12 4.55 24.28
N THR A 216 -8.91 3.58 25.15
CA THR A 216 -7.66 2.80 25.20
C THR A 216 -7.88 1.37 24.70
N PHE A 217 -6.78 0.64 24.48
CA PHE A 217 -6.84 -0.76 24.08
C PHE A 217 -7.52 -1.62 25.16
N ARG A 218 -7.36 -1.25 26.44
CA ARG A 218 -8.11 -1.85 27.56
C ARG A 218 -9.61 -1.66 27.41
N ASP A 219 -10.05 -0.45 27.10
CA ASP A 219 -11.47 -0.12 26.99
C ASP A 219 -12.10 -0.87 25.81
N LEU A 220 -11.41 -0.89 24.66
CA LEU A 220 -11.78 -1.72 23.50
C LEU A 220 -11.92 -3.19 23.89
N ARG A 221 -10.88 -3.77 24.50
CA ARG A 221 -10.87 -5.18 24.92
C ARG A 221 -12.05 -5.52 25.82
N LEU A 222 -12.29 -4.70 26.86
CA LEU A 222 -13.36 -4.90 27.83
C LEU A 222 -14.76 -4.69 27.23
N ALA A 223 -14.92 -3.77 26.28
CA ALA A 223 -16.18 -3.57 25.59
C ALA A 223 -16.55 -4.77 24.69
N LEU A 224 -15.53 -5.43 24.12
CA LEU A 224 -15.73 -6.58 23.25
C LEU A 224 -16.03 -7.85 24.05
N HIS A 225 -15.29 -8.13 25.12
CA HIS A 225 -15.48 -9.35 25.92
C HIS A 225 -14.85 -9.26 27.33
N ASP A 226 -15.46 -9.94 28.32
CA ASP A 226 -14.98 -9.96 29.72
C ASP A 226 -13.69 -10.79 29.89
N ASP A 227 -13.60 -11.94 29.21
CA ASP A 227 -12.36 -12.71 29.16
C ASP A 227 -11.25 -11.92 28.45
N ARG A 228 -10.09 -11.83 29.11
CA ARG A 228 -8.96 -11.04 28.64
C ARG A 228 -8.41 -11.54 27.30
N LEU A 229 -8.29 -12.85 27.11
CA LEU A 229 -7.68 -13.40 25.89
C LEU A 229 -8.62 -13.23 24.71
N GLU A 230 -9.90 -13.53 24.90
CA GLU A 230 -10.92 -13.38 23.87
C GLU A 230 -11.13 -11.91 23.48
N GLY A 231 -11.24 -11.00 24.46
CA GLY A 231 -11.34 -9.58 24.18
C GLY A 231 -10.12 -9.03 23.43
N THR A 232 -8.91 -9.54 23.73
CA THR A 232 -7.69 -9.15 23.02
C THR A 232 -7.73 -9.63 21.58
N ALA A 233 -8.16 -10.88 21.35
CA ALA A 233 -8.27 -11.43 20.01
C ALA A 233 -9.31 -10.67 19.16
N LEU A 234 -10.46 -10.31 19.73
CA LEU A 234 -11.47 -9.49 19.06
C LEU A 234 -10.96 -8.07 18.78
N ALA A 235 -10.23 -7.46 19.71
CA ALA A 235 -9.62 -6.14 19.50
C ALA A 235 -8.59 -6.15 18.36
N GLN A 236 -7.75 -7.18 18.29
CA GLN A 236 -6.80 -7.39 17.20
C GLN A 236 -7.51 -7.62 15.86
N ALA A 237 -8.61 -8.38 15.86
CA ALA A 237 -9.43 -8.58 14.67
C ALA A 237 -10.05 -7.27 14.16
N MET A 238 -10.51 -6.41 15.07
CA MET A 238 -11.01 -5.06 14.74
C MET A 238 -9.94 -4.16 14.10
N ILE A 239 -8.67 -4.32 14.49
CA ILE A 239 -7.55 -3.61 13.84
C ILE A 239 -7.33 -4.14 12.42
N CYS A 240 -7.28 -5.46 12.23
CA CYS A 240 -7.19 -6.07 10.89
C CYS A 240 -8.34 -5.65 9.97
N ALA A 241 -9.56 -5.58 10.51
CA ALA A 241 -10.74 -5.15 9.75
C ALA A 241 -10.73 -3.64 9.41
N GLY A 242 -9.71 -2.89 9.84
CA GLY A 242 -9.64 -1.44 9.65
C GLY A 242 -10.73 -0.67 10.40
N ARG A 243 -11.36 -1.28 11.41
CA ARG A 243 -12.35 -0.61 12.26
C ARG A 243 -11.68 0.17 13.40
N VAL A 244 -10.49 -0.25 13.82
CA VAL A 244 -9.71 0.39 14.87
C VAL A 244 -8.31 0.75 14.37
N GLU A 245 -7.91 1.99 14.59
CA GLU A 245 -6.55 2.45 14.37
C GLU A 245 -5.76 2.45 15.69
N VAL A 246 -4.52 1.96 15.62
CA VAL A 246 -3.51 2.02 16.69
C VAL A 246 -2.17 2.43 16.11
N ASN A 247 -1.25 2.92 16.95
CA ASN A 247 0.12 3.15 16.54
C ASN A 247 0.91 1.84 16.52
N LEU A 248 1.10 1.26 15.33
CA LEU A 248 1.81 -0.01 15.15
C LEU A 248 3.30 0.03 15.56
N ASP A 249 3.90 1.22 15.74
CA ASP A 249 5.31 1.40 16.12
C ASP A 249 5.54 1.44 17.64
N ARG A 250 4.49 1.18 18.43
CA ARG A 250 4.57 1.10 19.88
C ARG A 250 4.02 -0.22 20.35
N TYR A 251 4.53 -0.75 21.46
CA TYR A 251 3.94 -1.94 22.08
C TYR A 251 2.42 -1.79 22.22
N LEU A 252 1.69 -2.86 21.95
CA LEU A 252 0.26 -2.95 22.20
C LEU A 252 0.04 -3.36 23.66
N PHE A 253 -0.42 -2.42 24.49
CA PHE A 253 -0.70 -2.64 25.92
C PHE A 253 -1.93 -1.82 26.33
N ASP A 254 -2.52 -2.14 27.49
CA ASP A 254 -3.83 -1.65 27.93
C ASP A 254 -4.04 -0.11 27.79
N PRO A 255 -3.13 0.76 28.28
CA PRO A 255 -3.18 2.22 28.10
C PRO A 255 -2.99 2.75 26.68
N MET A 256 -2.66 1.92 25.69
CA MET A 256 -2.42 2.38 24.32
C MET A 256 -3.69 3.06 23.77
N PRO A 257 -3.59 4.31 23.28
CA PRO A 257 -4.73 4.97 22.64
C PRO A 257 -5.19 4.21 21.40
N VAL A 258 -6.50 4.09 21.24
CA VAL A 258 -7.12 3.53 20.04
C VAL A 258 -8.12 4.52 19.46
N ARG A 259 -8.32 4.46 18.14
CA ARG A 259 -9.31 5.28 17.47
C ARG A 259 -10.28 4.40 16.69
N LEU A 260 -11.57 4.48 17.03
CA LEU A 260 -12.63 3.90 16.23
C LEU A 260 -12.73 4.68 14.91
N LEU A 261 -12.72 3.96 13.80
CA LEU A 261 -12.96 4.51 12.47
C LEU A 261 -14.44 4.36 12.10
N PRO A 262 -15.00 5.20 11.22
CA PRO A 262 -16.30 4.90 10.62
C PRO A 262 -16.19 3.64 9.73
N PRO A 263 -17.31 2.92 9.50
CA PRO A 263 -17.33 1.87 8.49
C PRO A 263 -16.75 2.39 7.16
N ALA A 264 -15.92 1.57 6.51
CA ALA A 264 -15.31 1.97 5.26
C ALA A 264 -16.37 1.96 4.15
N ASP A 265 -16.73 3.14 3.68
CA ASP A 265 -17.50 3.33 2.44
C ASP A 265 -16.55 3.91 1.37
N PHE A 266 -16.34 3.14 0.30
CA PHE A 266 -15.47 3.51 -0.80
C PHE A 266 -15.76 2.69 -2.06
N HIS A 267 -15.45 3.29 -3.21
CA HIS A 267 -15.27 2.59 -4.47
C HIS A 267 -13.77 2.45 -4.74
N SER A 268 -13.29 1.23 -4.94
CA SER A 268 -11.86 1.02 -5.17
C SER A 268 -11.44 1.48 -6.56
N PRO A 269 -10.52 2.46 -6.70
CA PRO A 269 -10.04 2.93 -7.99
C PRO A 269 -8.96 2.02 -8.60
N ILE A 270 -8.62 0.93 -7.91
CA ILE A 270 -7.55 0.00 -8.29
C ILE A 270 -8.09 -1.37 -8.74
N ARG A 271 -9.40 -1.46 -8.97
CA ARG A 271 -10.09 -2.61 -9.56
C ARG A 271 -10.42 -2.23 -11.01
N PHE A 272 -9.58 -2.68 -11.95
CA PHE A 272 -9.75 -2.47 -13.40
C PHE A 272 -10.61 -3.57 -14.02
#